data_AF-A0A9Q9ZIP4-F1
#
_entry.id   AF-A0A9Q9ZIP4-F1
#
_cell.length_a   1.000
_cell.length_b   1.000
_cell.length_c   1.000
_cell.angle_alpha   90.00
_cell.angle_beta   90.00
_cell.angle_gamma   90.00
#
_symmetry.space_group_name_H-M   'P 1'
#
loop_
_entity.id
_entity.type
_entity.pdbx_description
1 polymer ?
#
loop_
_entity_poly.entity_id
_entity_poly.type
_entity_poly.pdbx_seq_one_letter_code
_entity_poly.pdbx_strand_id
1 'polypeptide(L)'
;MENYQHAVFFEAKSLSDEELRQIQIYFKIKRRSGGGDCEIYKVGNSTYKISFRNKNAQERVLERKDHVITVEGQEDIHVLIRHENVAESSEQPTASVNQKCASAKSVEKVLKLDHYLLRFFSECKSPYSDLEKRLSKVSSTFKINTDCEELVVTRDPAAADVLSLKKWEFAVDEVFETLKLRYIIHFEVESDKSAILEKTSFLQSDNFKVYFEELTCLAVVVGERTEVEKI
;
A
#
# COMPACT_ATOMS: atom_id res chain seq x y z
N MET A 1 -29.37 2.30 -11.17
CA MET A 1 -28.63 1.11 -11.65
C MET A 1 -27.16 1.46 -11.55
N GLU A 2 -26.45 0.90 -10.58
CA GLU A 2 -25.06 1.31 -10.31
C GLU A 2 -24.11 0.74 -11.38
N ASN A 3 -23.29 1.61 -11.96
CA ASN A 3 -22.49 1.38 -13.17
C ASN A 3 -21.23 0.51 -12.91
N TYR A 4 -21.42 -0.76 -12.56
CA TYR A 4 -20.32 -1.75 -12.52
C TYR A 4 -20.16 -2.42 -13.88
N GLN A 5 -19.57 -1.70 -14.85
CA GLN A 5 -19.47 -2.15 -16.24
C GLN A 5 -18.14 -2.83 -16.58
N HIS A 6 -17.11 -2.67 -15.74
CA HIS A 6 -15.74 -3.10 -16.05
C HIS A 6 -15.44 -4.45 -15.40
N ALA A 7 -15.69 -5.53 -16.14
CA ALA A 7 -15.59 -6.89 -15.61
C ALA A 7 -14.21 -7.53 -15.77
N VAL A 8 -13.82 -8.35 -14.80
CA VAL A 8 -12.75 -9.33 -14.90
C VAL A 8 -13.23 -10.68 -14.36
N PHE A 9 -12.58 -11.76 -14.77
CA PHE A 9 -13.02 -13.11 -14.42
C PHE A 9 -11.92 -13.91 -13.73
N PHE A 10 -12.31 -14.81 -12.85
CA PHE A 10 -11.40 -15.80 -12.29
C PHE A 10 -12.11 -17.13 -12.07
N GLU A 11 -11.32 -18.20 -12.02
CA GLU A 11 -11.80 -19.55 -11.74
C GLU A 11 -11.33 -19.99 -10.36
N ALA A 12 -12.26 -20.53 -9.56
CA ALA A 12 -11.96 -21.11 -8.27
C ALA A 12 -12.90 -22.29 -7.98
N LYS A 13 -12.40 -23.30 -7.27
CA LYS A 13 -13.25 -24.37 -6.73
C LYS A 13 -14.16 -23.76 -5.66
N SER A 14 -15.40 -24.26 -5.56
CA SER A 14 -16.49 -23.79 -4.69
C SER A 14 -16.02 -22.92 -3.51
N LEU A 15 -16.09 -21.61 -3.69
CA LEU A 15 -15.75 -20.64 -2.66
C LEU A 15 -16.95 -20.48 -1.72
N SER A 16 -16.67 -20.45 -0.43
CA SER A 16 -17.62 -20.05 0.60
C SER A 16 -17.93 -18.55 0.51
N ASP A 17 -19.04 -18.13 1.12
CA ASP A 17 -19.42 -16.72 1.17
C ASP A 17 -18.36 -15.86 1.88
N GLU A 18 -17.66 -16.42 2.88
CA GLU A 18 -16.58 -15.73 3.58
C GLU A 18 -15.36 -15.55 2.65
N GLU A 19 -14.95 -16.58 1.91
CA GLU A 19 -13.85 -16.45 0.93
C GLU A 19 -14.19 -15.43 -0.16
N LEU A 20 -15.43 -15.42 -0.65
CA LEU A 20 -15.89 -14.41 -1.61
C LEU A 20 -15.84 -12.99 -1.04
N ARG A 21 -16.21 -12.83 0.24
CA ARG A 21 -16.08 -11.55 0.95
C ARG A 21 -14.62 -11.13 1.07
N GLN A 22 -13.71 -12.05 1.41
CA GLN A 22 -12.27 -11.76 1.49
C GLN A 22 -11.69 -11.35 0.14
N ILE A 23 -12.08 -12.05 -0.94
CA ILE A 23 -11.69 -11.71 -2.31
C ILE A 23 -12.24 -10.32 -2.68
N GLN A 24 -13.49 -10.03 -2.36
CA GLN A 24 -14.07 -8.71 -2.64
C GLN A 24 -13.34 -7.59 -1.90
N ILE A 25 -13.03 -7.78 -0.61
CA ILE A 25 -12.25 -6.82 0.17
C ILE A 25 -10.88 -6.62 -0.47
N TYR A 26 -10.20 -7.70 -0.85
CA TYR A 26 -8.91 -7.64 -1.53
C TYR A 26 -8.96 -6.79 -2.81
N PHE A 27 -9.98 -6.98 -3.66
CA PHE A 27 -10.14 -6.22 -4.91
C PHE A 27 -10.66 -4.79 -4.71
N LYS A 28 -11.36 -4.51 -3.60
CA LYS A 28 -11.72 -3.13 -3.20
C LYS A 28 -10.50 -2.32 -2.74
N ILE A 29 -9.50 -2.97 -2.13
CA ILE A 29 -8.29 -2.33 -1.64
C ILE A 29 -7.30 -2.10 -2.80
N LYS A 30 -7.28 -0.87 -3.33
CA LYS A 30 -6.39 -0.45 -4.44
C LYS A 30 -4.92 -0.81 -4.20
N ARG A 31 -4.39 -0.72 -2.97
CA ARG A 31 -2.99 -1.04 -2.66
C ARG A 31 -2.65 -2.55 -2.70
N ARG A 32 -3.63 -3.45 -2.47
CA ARG A 32 -3.41 -4.91 -2.54
C ARG A 32 -3.48 -5.39 -3.98
N SER A 33 -4.60 -5.10 -4.64
CA SER A 33 -4.95 -5.64 -5.95
C SER A 33 -4.71 -4.69 -7.12
N GLY A 34 -4.51 -3.39 -6.88
CA GLY A 34 -4.62 -2.35 -7.91
C GLY A 34 -6.07 -1.92 -8.20
N GLY A 35 -7.06 -2.57 -7.58
CA GLY A 35 -8.47 -2.43 -7.88
C GLY A 35 -9.13 -1.15 -7.36
N GLY A 36 -10.34 -1.29 -6.85
CA GLY A 36 -11.24 -0.21 -6.45
C GLY A 36 -12.65 -0.73 -6.25
N ASP A 37 -13.63 0.16 -6.09
CA ASP A 37 -15.01 -0.23 -5.80
C ASP A 37 -15.56 -1.26 -6.81
N CYS A 38 -15.93 -2.44 -6.31
CA CYS A 38 -16.30 -3.60 -7.12
C CYS A 38 -17.27 -4.56 -6.44
N GLU A 39 -17.99 -5.33 -7.26
CA GLU A 39 -18.90 -6.38 -6.82
C GLU A 39 -18.53 -7.73 -7.46
N ILE A 40 -18.65 -8.82 -6.69
CA ILE A 40 -18.34 -10.17 -7.15
C ILE A 40 -19.63 -10.96 -7.36
N TYR A 41 -19.73 -11.62 -8.51
CA TYR A 41 -20.88 -12.44 -8.91
C TYR A 41 -20.41 -13.83 -9.32
N LYS A 42 -21.11 -14.87 -8.87
CA LYS A 42 -20.94 -16.23 -9.40
C LYS A 42 -21.67 -16.33 -10.74
N VAL A 43 -20.94 -16.57 -11.82
CA VAL A 43 -21.49 -16.63 -13.20
C VAL A 43 -21.47 -18.04 -13.79
N GLY A 44 -20.76 -18.97 -13.17
CA GLY A 44 -20.75 -20.39 -13.54
C GLY A 44 -20.48 -21.30 -12.34
N ASN A 45 -20.28 -22.60 -12.59
CA ASN A 45 -20.04 -23.56 -11.50
C ASN A 45 -18.74 -23.28 -10.74
N SER A 46 -17.70 -22.84 -11.44
CA SER A 46 -16.37 -22.51 -10.90
C SER A 46 -15.86 -21.15 -11.36
N THR A 47 -16.71 -20.35 -12.01
CA THR A 47 -16.31 -19.07 -12.62
C THR A 47 -17.00 -17.92 -11.89
N TYR A 48 -16.20 -16.95 -11.49
CA TYR A 48 -16.62 -15.75 -10.79
C TYR A 48 -16.27 -14.52 -11.64
N LYS A 49 -17.11 -13.50 -11.51
CA LYS A 49 -16.99 -12.22 -12.21
C LYS A 49 -16.84 -11.12 -11.17
N ILE A 50 -15.78 -10.32 -11.29
CA ILE A 50 -15.57 -9.11 -10.49
C ILE A 50 -15.87 -7.92 -11.40
N SER A 51 -16.85 -7.09 -11.03
CA SER A 51 -17.24 -5.91 -11.81
C SER A 51 -16.81 -4.66 -11.09
N PHE A 52 -15.86 -3.91 -11.67
CA PHE A 52 -15.37 -2.64 -11.14
C PHE A 52 -16.21 -1.47 -11.64
N ARG A 53 -16.33 -0.45 -10.77
CA ARG A 53 -16.95 0.83 -11.11
C ARG A 53 -16.04 1.68 -12.00
N ASN A 54 -14.72 1.58 -11.84
CA ASN A 54 -13.73 2.40 -12.53
C ASN A 54 -12.90 1.58 -13.52
N LYS A 55 -12.83 2.01 -14.79
CA LYS A 55 -12.01 1.37 -15.84
C LYS A 55 -10.54 1.27 -15.47
N ASN A 56 -9.96 2.30 -14.86
CA ASN A 56 -8.55 2.31 -14.47
C ASN A 56 -8.27 1.29 -13.35
N ALA A 57 -9.27 0.97 -12.51
CA ALA A 57 -9.14 -0.08 -11.50
C ALA A 57 -9.09 -1.47 -12.16
N GLN A 58 -9.95 -1.70 -13.15
CA GLN A 58 -9.93 -2.92 -13.96
C GLN A 58 -8.57 -3.11 -14.65
N GLU A 59 -8.05 -2.08 -15.33
CA GLU A 59 -6.77 -2.15 -16.05
C GLU A 59 -5.59 -2.52 -15.13
N ARG A 60 -5.47 -1.87 -13.95
CA ARG A 60 -4.42 -2.19 -12.97
C ARG A 60 -4.52 -3.61 -12.42
N VAL A 61 -5.74 -4.10 -12.18
CA VAL A 61 -5.97 -5.48 -11.73
C VAL A 61 -5.61 -6.48 -12.82
N LEU A 62 -5.81 -6.13 -14.10
CA LEU A 62 -5.44 -6.96 -15.25
C LEU A 62 -3.94 -6.97 -15.52
N GLU A 63 -3.23 -5.87 -15.25
CA GLU A 63 -1.75 -5.81 -15.30
C GLU A 63 -1.12 -6.81 -14.32
N ARG A 64 -1.73 -6.96 -13.14
CA ARG A 64 -1.31 -7.93 -12.13
C ARG A 64 -2.17 -9.18 -12.22
N LYS A 65 -1.86 -10.12 -13.13
CA LYS A 65 -2.73 -11.28 -13.37
C LYS A 65 -2.87 -12.24 -12.19
N ASP A 66 -1.85 -12.33 -11.34
CA ASP A 66 -1.81 -13.26 -10.21
C ASP A 66 -1.96 -12.49 -8.88
N HIS A 67 -2.94 -12.92 -8.08
CA HIS A 67 -3.25 -12.34 -6.78
C HIS A 67 -3.27 -13.45 -5.74
N VAL A 68 -2.45 -13.30 -4.70
CA VAL A 68 -2.41 -14.20 -3.54
C VAL A 68 -3.05 -13.50 -2.37
N ILE A 69 -4.08 -14.12 -1.80
CA ILE A 69 -4.84 -13.59 -0.67
C ILE A 69 -4.54 -14.48 0.53
N THR A 70 -3.62 -14.01 1.36
CA THR A 70 -3.29 -14.65 2.64
C THR A 70 -4.33 -14.29 3.70
N VAL A 71 -4.86 -15.30 4.35
CA VAL A 71 -5.78 -15.22 5.49
C VAL A 71 -5.15 -16.00 6.64
N GLU A 72 -4.98 -15.37 7.80
CA GLU A 72 -4.32 -16.01 8.94
C GLU A 72 -5.07 -17.26 9.40
N GLY A 73 -4.36 -18.38 9.49
CA GLY A 73 -4.92 -19.67 9.89
C GLY A 73 -5.64 -20.44 8.78
N GLN A 74 -5.63 -19.97 7.53
CA GLN A 74 -6.20 -20.66 6.37
C GLN A 74 -5.18 -20.78 5.23
N GLU A 75 -5.47 -21.63 4.24
CA GLU A 75 -4.66 -21.74 3.03
C GLU A 75 -4.80 -20.47 2.17
N ASP A 76 -3.71 -20.07 1.52
CA ASP A 76 -3.68 -18.91 0.62
C ASP A 76 -4.68 -19.10 -0.54
N ILE A 77 -5.52 -18.10 -0.78
CA ILE A 77 -6.45 -18.11 -1.92
C ILE A 77 -5.74 -17.50 -3.12
N HIS A 78 -5.49 -18.32 -4.14
CA HIS A 78 -4.90 -17.90 -5.40
C HIS A 78 -5.98 -17.50 -6.40
N VAL A 79 -5.96 -16.24 -6.83
CA VAL A 79 -6.90 -15.68 -7.80
C VAL A 79 -6.15 -15.27 -9.07
N LEU A 80 -6.33 -16.06 -10.12
CA LEU A 80 -5.81 -15.75 -11.45
C LEU A 80 -6.85 -15.01 -12.28
N ILE A 81 -6.56 -13.75 -12.60
CA ILE A 81 -7.47 -12.86 -13.32
C ILE A 81 -7.33 -13.03 -14.85
N ARG A 82 -8.47 -13.08 -15.54
CA ARG A 82 -8.60 -13.13 -17.00
C ARG A 82 -9.46 -11.99 -17.54
N HIS A 83 -9.07 -11.45 -18.70
CA HIS A 83 -9.76 -10.36 -19.41
C HIS A 83 -11.15 -10.78 -19.88
N GLU A 84 -11.25 -12.01 -20.42
CA GLU A 84 -12.47 -12.57 -21.03
C GLU A 84 -12.57 -14.08 -20.74
N ASN A 85 -13.80 -14.60 -20.77
CA ASN A 85 -14.06 -16.03 -20.73
C ASN A 85 -13.51 -16.64 -22.03
N VAL A 86 -12.55 -17.56 -21.91
CA VAL A 86 -11.47 -17.84 -22.89
C VAL A 86 -11.90 -17.98 -24.36
N ALA A 87 -11.30 -17.17 -25.25
CA ALA A 87 -10.65 -17.60 -26.49
C ALA A 87 -9.77 -16.47 -27.08
N GLU A 88 -8.51 -16.80 -27.38
CA GLU A 88 -7.57 -16.14 -28.32
C GLU A 88 -6.77 -14.88 -27.90
N SER A 89 -5.47 -15.16 -27.68
CA SER A 89 -4.28 -14.57 -28.32
C SER A 89 -3.90 -13.08 -28.16
N SER A 90 -2.74 -12.89 -27.51
CA SER A 90 -1.57 -12.09 -27.93
C SER A 90 -1.73 -10.62 -28.31
N GLU A 91 -1.16 -9.70 -27.52
CA GLU A 91 0.12 -9.04 -27.82
C GLU A 91 0.52 -8.01 -26.72
N GLN A 92 1.79 -7.62 -26.75
CA GLN A 92 2.62 -6.95 -25.74
C GLN A 92 2.26 -5.50 -25.34
N PRO A 93 2.83 -4.99 -24.23
CA PRO A 93 2.57 -3.66 -23.69
C PRO A 93 3.40 -2.55 -24.34
N THR A 94 2.77 -1.41 -24.65
CA THR A 94 3.44 -0.15 -24.97
C THR A 94 3.49 0.74 -23.73
N ALA A 95 4.70 0.88 -23.17
CA ALA A 95 5.03 1.93 -22.21
C ALA A 95 4.79 3.31 -22.81
N SER A 96 4.22 4.23 -22.03
CA SER A 96 4.14 5.66 -22.39
C SER A 96 4.79 6.50 -21.30
N VAL A 97 5.93 7.06 -21.69
CA VAL A 97 6.74 8.07 -21.00
C VAL A 97 6.26 9.46 -21.44
N ASN A 98 6.07 10.40 -20.51
CA ASN A 98 6.63 11.78 -20.51
C ASN A 98 5.96 12.65 -19.42
N GLN A 99 6.72 13.21 -18.46
CA GLN A 99 7.46 14.50 -18.49
C GLN A 99 6.54 15.73 -18.53
N LYS A 100 6.75 16.86 -17.83
CA LYS A 100 7.79 17.40 -16.93
C LYS A 100 7.29 18.80 -16.50
N CYS A 101 7.76 19.34 -15.38
CA CYS A 101 8.01 20.78 -15.28
C CYS A 101 9.35 21.05 -14.58
N ALA A 102 10.09 22.01 -15.11
CA ALA A 102 11.46 22.33 -14.77
C ALA A 102 11.53 23.34 -13.61
N SER A 103 12.40 23.05 -12.65
CA SER A 103 13.13 24.04 -11.85
C SER A 103 14.43 23.36 -11.40
N ALA A 104 15.46 24.14 -11.05
CA ALA A 104 16.87 23.74 -10.79
C ALA A 104 17.06 22.25 -10.48
N LYS A 105 17.91 21.52 -11.24
CA LYS A 105 18.09 20.05 -11.15
C LYS A 105 18.52 19.61 -9.74
N SER A 106 17.56 19.53 -8.82
CA SER A 106 17.70 18.87 -7.54
C SER A 106 17.87 17.38 -7.80
N VAL A 107 18.86 16.78 -7.16
CA VAL A 107 19.04 15.33 -7.19
C VAL A 107 18.02 14.75 -6.22
N GLU A 108 17.13 13.90 -6.74
CA GLU A 108 16.03 13.31 -5.97
C GLU A 108 16.12 11.79 -5.99
N LYS A 109 15.71 11.17 -4.88
CA LYS A 109 15.54 9.73 -4.74
C LYS A 109 14.15 9.44 -4.20
N VAL A 110 13.42 8.59 -4.90
CA VAL A 110 12.05 8.21 -4.54
C VAL A 110 12.08 6.87 -3.82
N LEU A 111 11.48 6.81 -2.63
CA LEU A 111 11.38 5.62 -1.81
C LEU A 111 9.90 5.25 -1.65
N LYS A 112 9.58 3.95 -1.84
CA LYS A 112 8.21 3.44 -1.69
C LYS A 112 7.95 2.99 -0.25
N LEU A 113 6.99 3.62 0.41
CA LEU A 113 6.57 3.32 1.79
C LEU A 113 5.06 3.11 1.84
N ASP A 114 4.64 2.23 2.75
CA ASP A 114 3.22 2.01 2.99
C ASP A 114 2.51 3.32 3.41
N HIS A 115 1.30 3.48 2.90
CA HIS A 115 0.45 4.65 3.11
C HIS A 115 0.26 5.00 4.59
N TYR A 116 0.00 4.03 5.48
CA TYR A 116 -0.26 4.32 6.89
C TYR A 116 1.01 4.77 7.60
N LEU A 117 2.17 4.27 7.19
CA LEU A 117 3.46 4.73 7.70
C LEU A 117 3.78 6.16 7.23
N LEU A 118 3.53 6.48 5.97
CA LEU A 118 3.65 7.86 5.46
C LEU A 118 2.68 8.82 6.16
N ARG A 119 1.43 8.38 6.35
CA ARG A 119 0.41 9.12 7.09
C ARG A 119 0.84 9.35 8.53
N PHE A 120 1.38 8.33 9.20
CA PHE A 120 1.93 8.43 10.56
C PHE A 120 3.09 9.43 10.64
N PHE A 121 4.03 9.40 9.69
CA PHE A 121 5.07 10.41 9.60
C PHE A 121 4.52 11.82 9.39
N SER A 122 3.45 11.98 8.62
CA SER A 122 2.88 13.31 8.35
C SER A 122 2.04 13.88 9.50
N GLU A 123 1.34 13.02 10.24
CA GLU A 123 0.37 13.44 11.27
C GLU A 123 0.99 13.53 12.68
N CYS A 124 2.08 12.81 12.95
CA CYS A 124 2.70 12.73 14.26
C CYS A 124 4.05 13.48 14.31
N LYS A 125 4.23 14.36 15.30
CA LYS A 125 5.41 15.23 15.42
C LYS A 125 6.71 14.47 15.69
N SER A 126 6.66 13.49 16.60
CA SER A 126 7.82 12.67 16.98
C SER A 126 8.43 11.93 15.77
N PRO A 127 7.66 11.12 15.02
CA PRO A 127 8.21 10.38 13.87
C PRO A 127 8.58 11.31 12.70
N TYR A 128 7.87 12.43 12.48
CA TYR A 128 8.29 13.45 11.50
C TYR A 128 9.69 14.00 11.84
N SER A 129 9.89 14.38 13.10
CA SER A 129 11.16 14.96 13.56
C SER A 129 12.30 13.95 13.53
N ASP A 130 12.03 12.66 13.80
CA ASP A 130 13.04 11.60 13.65
C ASP A 130 13.47 11.44 12.19
N LEU A 131 12.51 11.42 11.26
CA LEU A 131 12.76 11.35 9.83
C LEU A 131 13.58 12.55 9.34
N GLU A 132 13.18 13.77 9.72
CA GLU A 132 13.89 15.01 9.39
C GLU A 132 15.32 15.01 9.93
N LYS A 133 15.51 14.62 11.19
CA LYS A 133 16.84 14.54 11.81
C LYS A 133 17.74 13.53 11.11
N ARG A 134 17.21 12.38 10.70
CA ARG A 134 17.99 11.34 10.00
C ARG A 134 18.38 11.78 8.59
N LEU A 135 17.45 12.36 7.84
CA LEU A 135 17.72 12.84 6.48
C LEU A 135 18.62 14.07 6.46
N SER A 136 18.51 14.96 7.47
CA SER A 136 19.42 16.10 7.62
C SER A 136 20.88 15.65 7.81
N LYS A 137 21.14 14.52 8.49
CA LYS A 137 22.50 13.97 8.64
C LYS A 137 23.13 13.55 7.32
N VAL A 138 22.32 13.19 6.33
CA VAL A 138 22.77 12.85 4.97
C VAL A 138 22.56 14.03 4.00
N SER A 139 22.50 15.26 4.55
CA SER A 139 22.34 16.51 3.79
C SER A 139 21.15 16.46 2.82
N SER A 140 20.01 16.05 3.34
CA SER A 140 18.81 15.85 2.55
C SER A 140 17.58 16.44 3.22
N THR A 141 16.66 16.91 2.38
CA THR A 141 15.29 17.26 2.74
C THR A 141 14.34 16.23 2.15
N PHE A 142 13.05 16.30 2.47
CA PHE A 142 12.09 15.34 1.94
C PHE A 142 10.70 15.92 1.75
N LYS A 143 9.89 15.20 0.97
CA LYS A 143 8.45 15.41 0.81
C LYS A 143 7.74 14.07 0.93
N ILE A 144 6.69 14.03 1.74
CA ILE A 144 5.81 12.88 1.87
C ILE A 144 4.65 13.04 0.90
N ASN A 145 4.41 12.02 0.07
CA ASN A 145 3.24 11.90 -0.77
C ASN A 145 2.49 10.61 -0.42
N THR A 146 1.48 10.76 0.44
CA THR A 146 0.64 9.65 0.92
C THR A 146 -0.19 9.00 -0.20
N ASP A 147 -0.55 9.75 -1.24
CA ASP A 147 -1.44 9.26 -2.31
C ASP A 147 -0.69 8.35 -3.30
N CYS A 148 0.60 8.61 -3.49
CA CYS A 148 1.47 7.85 -4.37
C CYS A 148 2.34 6.81 -3.64
N GLU A 149 2.21 6.72 -2.31
CA GLU A 149 3.04 5.86 -1.45
C GLU A 149 4.55 6.16 -1.61
N GLU A 150 4.87 7.46 -1.67
CA GLU A 150 6.21 7.94 -2.00
C GLU A 150 6.77 8.90 -0.95
N LEU A 151 8.00 8.62 -0.54
CA LEU A 151 8.87 9.57 0.15
C LEU A 151 9.92 10.05 -0.85
N VAL A 152 9.84 11.32 -1.22
CA VAL A 152 10.79 11.95 -2.15
C VAL A 152 11.87 12.63 -1.34
N VAL A 153 13.09 12.09 -1.38
CA VAL A 153 14.27 12.63 -0.70
C VAL A 153 15.04 13.51 -1.67
N THR A 154 15.21 14.77 -1.31
CA THR A 154 15.90 15.76 -2.12
C THR A 154 17.25 16.08 -1.51
N ARG A 155 18.32 15.91 -2.29
CA ARG A 155 19.68 16.23 -1.86
C ARG A 155 19.88 17.74 -1.76
N ASP A 156 20.55 18.19 -0.69
CA ASP A 156 20.99 19.57 -0.56
C ASP A 156 22.07 19.89 -1.62
N PRO A 157 21.85 20.88 -2.50
CA PRO A 157 22.84 21.30 -3.49
C PRO A 157 24.15 21.79 -2.87
N ALA A 158 24.14 22.36 -1.65
CA ALA A 158 25.35 22.81 -0.97
C ALA A 158 26.26 21.65 -0.54
N ALA A 159 25.71 20.44 -0.40
CA ALA A 159 26.46 19.24 -0.05
C ALA A 159 26.93 18.44 -1.29
N ALA A 160 26.68 18.92 -2.51
CA ALA A 160 27.03 18.25 -3.77
C ALA A 160 28.53 17.91 -3.87
N ASP A 161 29.38 18.84 -3.40
CA ASP A 161 30.84 18.72 -3.50
C ASP A 161 31.47 17.83 -2.41
N VAL A 162 30.73 17.56 -1.32
CA VAL A 162 31.25 16.84 -0.13
C VAL A 162 31.02 15.32 -0.25
N LEU A 163 29.90 14.90 -0.85
CA LEU A 163 29.51 13.50 -0.94
C LEU A 163 29.31 13.10 -2.42
N SER A 164 29.90 12.00 -2.89
CA SER A 164 29.56 11.57 -4.25
C SER A 164 28.09 11.13 -4.33
N LEU A 165 27.48 11.24 -5.51
CA LEU A 165 26.08 10.83 -5.72
C LEU A 165 25.81 9.41 -5.20
N LYS A 166 26.66 8.45 -5.55
CA LYS A 166 26.51 7.05 -5.11
C LYS A 166 26.60 6.87 -3.58
N LYS A 167 27.47 7.64 -2.92
CA LYS A 167 27.59 7.61 -1.45
C LYS A 167 26.36 8.20 -0.78
N TRP A 168 25.80 9.26 -1.36
CA TRP A 168 24.54 9.84 -0.92
C TRP A 168 23.38 8.86 -1.08
N GLU A 169 23.23 8.23 -2.25
CA GLU A 169 22.18 7.25 -2.50
C GLU A 169 22.24 6.08 -1.51
N PHE A 170 23.44 5.57 -1.25
CA PHE A 170 23.66 4.50 -0.27
C PHE A 170 23.31 4.94 1.16
N ALA A 171 23.71 6.14 1.57
CA ALA A 171 23.40 6.67 2.90
C ALA A 171 21.88 6.89 3.08
N VAL A 172 21.18 7.30 2.03
CA VAL A 172 19.71 7.39 2.04
C VAL A 172 19.07 6.00 2.15
N ASP A 173 19.60 4.98 1.48
CA ASP A 173 19.11 3.60 1.64
C ASP A 173 19.33 3.07 3.07
N GLU A 174 20.46 3.39 3.68
CA GLU A 174 20.74 2.99 5.07
C GLU A 174 19.77 3.64 6.07
N VAL A 175 19.47 4.94 5.88
CA VAL A 175 18.42 5.62 6.65
C VAL A 175 17.08 4.92 6.45
N PHE A 176 16.76 4.53 5.22
CA PHE A 176 15.51 3.90 4.88
C PHE A 176 15.32 2.52 5.52
N GLU A 177 16.33 1.66 5.44
CA GLU A 177 16.30 0.34 6.08
C GLU A 177 16.22 0.47 7.60
N THR A 178 16.89 1.46 8.18
CA THR A 178 16.77 1.75 9.63
C THR A 178 15.33 2.16 10.01
N LEU A 179 14.63 2.91 9.16
CA LEU A 179 13.24 3.31 9.41
C LEU A 179 12.29 2.12 9.37
N LYS A 180 12.43 1.23 8.36
CA LYS A 180 11.65 -0.02 8.28
C LYS A 180 11.90 -0.95 9.48
N LEU A 181 13.10 -0.91 10.04
CA LEU A 181 13.42 -1.66 11.25
C LEU A 181 12.88 -1.01 12.52
N ARG A 182 12.68 0.32 12.53
CA ARG A 182 12.20 1.02 13.73
C ARG A 182 10.69 1.05 13.82
N TYR A 183 10.01 1.27 12.69
CA TYR A 183 8.57 1.43 12.63
C TYR A 183 7.92 0.19 12.01
N ILE A 184 6.81 -0.24 12.59
CA ILE A 184 6.03 -1.37 12.07
C ILE A 184 4.58 -0.97 11.87
N ILE A 185 3.90 -1.76 11.04
CA ILE A 185 2.47 -1.67 10.79
C ILE A 185 1.89 -3.02 11.19
N HIS A 186 0.93 -2.99 12.11
CA HIS A 186 0.16 -4.14 12.54
C HIS A 186 -1.28 -3.98 12.07
N PHE A 187 -1.84 -5.03 11.47
CA PHE A 187 -3.19 -5.05 10.92
C PHE A 187 -4.06 -5.97 11.77
N GLU A 188 -5.16 -5.45 12.29
CA GLU A 188 -6.11 -6.22 13.10
C GLU A 188 -7.52 -6.14 12.48
N VAL A 189 -8.19 -7.30 12.39
CA VAL A 189 -9.57 -7.40 11.91
C VAL A 189 -10.53 -7.40 13.11
N GLU A 190 -11.73 -6.86 12.92
CA GLU A 190 -12.78 -6.46 13.86
C GLU A 190 -12.97 -7.21 15.21
N SER A 191 -12.54 -8.48 15.39
CA SER A 191 -12.69 -9.22 16.66
C SER A 191 -12.04 -8.53 17.85
N ASP A 192 -10.95 -7.80 17.63
CA ASP A 192 -10.12 -7.23 18.71
C ASP A 192 -10.13 -5.69 18.75
N LYS A 193 -11.03 -5.05 18.00
CA LYS A 193 -11.16 -3.59 17.98
C LYS A 193 -11.38 -2.99 19.37
N SER A 194 -12.28 -3.59 20.16
CA SER A 194 -12.58 -3.14 21.52
C SER A 194 -11.37 -3.31 22.45
N ALA A 195 -10.64 -4.42 22.31
CA ALA A 195 -9.43 -4.70 23.09
C ALA A 195 -8.29 -3.72 22.75
N ILE A 196 -8.10 -3.41 21.45
CA ILE A 196 -7.14 -2.39 21.02
C ILE A 196 -7.54 -1.00 21.54
N LEU A 197 -8.82 -0.62 21.43
CA LEU A 197 -9.28 0.69 21.94
C LEU A 197 -9.11 0.81 23.46
N GLU A 198 -9.41 -0.25 24.22
CA GLU A 198 -9.16 -0.27 25.66
C GLU A 198 -7.66 -0.14 25.97
N LYS A 199 -6.79 -0.97 25.36
CA LYS A 199 -5.33 -0.91 25.59
C LYS A 199 -4.72 0.44 25.18
N THR A 200 -5.18 1.01 24.06
CA THR A 200 -4.62 2.26 23.51
C THR A 200 -5.17 3.51 24.20
N SER A 201 -6.32 3.44 24.86
CA SER A 201 -6.86 4.55 25.66
C SER A 201 -5.94 4.98 26.81
N PHE A 202 -5.13 4.06 27.33
CA PHE A 202 -4.13 4.32 28.37
C PHE A 202 -2.77 4.79 27.82
N LEU A 203 -2.53 4.59 26.52
CA LEU A 203 -1.26 4.84 25.87
C LEU A 203 -1.34 6.11 25.00
N GLN A 204 -1.54 7.27 25.62
CA GLN A 204 -1.35 8.55 24.94
C GLN A 204 0.14 8.77 24.67
N SER A 205 0.63 8.26 23.55
CA SER A 205 1.99 8.51 23.09
C SER A 205 2.01 8.86 21.61
N ASP A 206 2.84 9.83 21.22
CA ASP A 206 3.08 10.18 19.81
C ASP A 206 3.86 9.08 19.05
N ASN A 207 4.17 7.95 19.71
CA ASN A 207 5.05 6.90 19.21
C ASN A 207 4.29 5.81 18.44
N PHE A 208 2.97 5.79 18.52
CA PHE A 208 2.12 4.98 17.63
C PHE A 208 0.77 5.66 17.40
N LYS A 209 0.03 5.18 16.40
CA LYS A 209 -1.30 5.64 16.05
C LYS A 209 -2.15 4.48 15.52
N VAL A 210 -3.44 4.51 15.82
CA VAL A 210 -4.41 3.56 15.29
C VAL A 210 -5.27 4.25 14.23
N TYR A 211 -5.32 3.68 13.03
CA TYR A 211 -6.23 4.08 11.97
C TYR A 211 -7.36 3.06 11.86
N PHE A 212 -8.57 3.55 11.69
CA PHE A 212 -9.74 2.69 11.46
C PHE A 212 -10.29 2.94 10.07
N GLU A 213 -10.46 1.86 9.30
CA GLU A 213 -11.19 1.90 8.04
C GLU A 213 -12.58 1.31 8.24
N GLU A 214 -13.58 2.19 8.32
CA GLU A 214 -14.97 1.81 8.62
C GLU A 214 -15.56 0.86 7.57
N LEU A 215 -15.15 0.98 6.30
CA LEU A 215 -15.66 0.15 5.20
C LEU A 215 -15.12 -1.28 5.20
N THR A 216 -13.95 -1.49 5.79
CA THR A 216 -13.24 -2.78 5.80
C THR A 216 -13.15 -3.40 7.19
N CYS A 217 -13.70 -2.72 8.20
CA CYS A 217 -13.59 -3.07 9.62
C CYS A 217 -12.14 -3.35 10.07
N LEU A 218 -11.19 -2.68 9.44
CA LEU A 218 -9.76 -2.87 9.64
C LEU A 218 -9.24 -1.83 10.63
N ALA A 219 -8.59 -2.29 11.69
CA ALA A 219 -7.77 -1.46 12.56
C ALA A 219 -6.30 -1.60 12.15
N VAL A 220 -5.61 -0.49 11.96
CA VAL A 220 -4.20 -0.47 11.56
C VAL A 220 -3.42 0.29 12.62
N VAL A 221 -2.57 -0.42 13.35
CA VAL A 221 -1.69 0.16 14.36
C VAL A 221 -0.34 0.41 13.72
N VAL A 222 0.10 1.67 13.72
CA VAL A 222 1.38 2.08 13.15
C VAL A 222 2.20 2.80 14.19
N GLY A 223 3.45 2.43 14.36
CA GLY A 223 4.30 3.08 15.36
C GLY A 223 5.66 2.46 15.50
N GLU A 224 6.40 2.90 16.52
CA GLU A 224 7.65 2.27 16.91
C GLU A 224 7.41 0.80 17.27
N ARG A 225 8.27 -0.08 16.78
CA ARG A 225 8.21 -1.52 17.00
C ARG A 225 7.99 -1.87 18.48
N THR A 226 8.77 -1.26 19.36
CA THR A 226 8.71 -1.52 20.80
C THR A 226 7.40 -1.11 21.45
N GLU A 227 6.64 -0.19 20.86
CA GLU A 227 5.32 0.21 21.38
C GLU A 227 4.20 -0.61 20.75
N VAL A 228 4.28 -0.85 19.44
CA VAL A 228 3.27 -1.64 18.73
C VAL A 228 3.26 -3.10 19.20
N GLU A 229 4.43 -3.69 19.49
CA GLU A 229 4.54 -5.06 20.01
C GLU A 229 4.00 -5.25 21.45
N LYS A 230 3.66 -4.17 22.16
CA LYS A 230 3.03 -4.26 23.50
C LYS A 230 1.51 -4.35 23.45
N ILE A 231 0.91 -4.06 22.29
CA ILE A 231 -0.54 -4.05 22.07
C ILE A 231 -1.02 -5.48 21.84
#